data_AF-A0A7C6LB93-F1
#
_entry.id   AF-A0A7C6LB93-F1
#
_cell.length_a   1.000
_cell.length_b   1.000
_cell.length_c   1.000
_cell.angle_alpha   90.00
_cell.angle_beta   90.00
_cell.angle_gamma   90.00
#
_symmetry.space_group_name_H-M   'P 1'
#
loop_
_entity.id
_entity.type
_entity.pdbx_description
1 polymer ?
#
loop_
_entity_poly.entity_id
_entity_poly.type
_entity_poly.pdbx_seq_one_letter_code
_entity_poly.pdbx_strand_id
1 'polypeptide(L)' 'MTPSTFVVRIIRCANGTWQGRIGHTQTGEMRPFQSCLEMIKIMDEFVGTGRQVERETRRDADQWSTSFRG' A
#
# COMPACT_ATOMS: atom_id res chain seq x y z
N MET A 1 -10.45 -11.02 4.35
CA MET A 1 -9.45 -9.93 4.27
C MET A 1 -8.08 -10.57 4.29
N THR A 2 -7.27 -10.39 3.25
CA THR A 2 -5.88 -10.87 3.28
C THR A 2 -5.08 -10.00 4.25
N PRO A 3 -4.31 -10.58 5.18
CA PRO A 3 -3.48 -9.79 6.07
C PRO A 3 -2.45 -8.99 5.27
N SER A 4 -2.30 -7.71 5.59
CA SER A 4 -1.23 -6.85 5.05
C SER A 4 -0.08 -6.80 6.05
N THR A 5 1.15 -7.00 5.59
CA THR A 5 2.33 -7.06 6.46
C THR A 5 3.30 -5.96 6.05
N PHE A 6 3.78 -5.23 7.05
CA PHE A 6 4.66 -4.09 6.86
C PHE A 6 5.99 -4.32 7.59
N VAL A 7 7.08 -3.91 6.96
CA VAL A 7 8.41 -3.84 7.59
C VAL A 7 8.69 -2.38 7.88
N VAL A 8 8.90 -2.06 9.16
CA VAL A 8 9.21 -0.70 9.61
C VAL A 8 10.64 -0.66 10.13
N ARG A 9 11.46 0.21 9.54
CA ARG A 9 12.83 0.49 9.99
C ARG A 9 12.89 1.89 10.59
N ILE A 10 13.06 1.95 11.91
CA ILE A 10 13.28 3.21 12.63
C ILE A 10 14.73 3.65 12.45
N ILE A 11 14.93 4.90 12.03
CA ILE A 11 16.26 5.50 11.82
C ILE A 11 16.56 6.50 12.93
N ARG A 12 15.56 7.26 13.37
CA ARG A 12 15.72 8.29 14.40
C ARG A 12 14.46 8.34 15.27
N CYS A 13 14.66 8.61 16.55
CA CYS A 13 13.62 8.97 17.50
C CYS A 13 14.02 10.34 18.09
N ALA A 14 13.38 11.40 17.62
CA ALA A 14 13.66 12.76 18.07
C ALA A 14 12.36 13.58 18.10
N ASN A 15 12.32 14.60 18.97
CA ASN A 15 11.17 15.50 19.11
C ASN A 15 9.84 14.76 19.41
N GLY A 16 9.92 13.66 20.16
CA GLY A 16 8.75 12.86 20.51
C GLY A 16 8.13 12.09 19.35
N THR A 17 8.82 11.95 18.21
CA THR A 17 8.31 11.18 17.08
C THR A 17 9.36 10.26 16.46
N TRP A 18 8.88 9.28 15.69
CA TRP A 18 9.70 8.33 14.98
C TRP A 18 9.90 8.77 13.54
N GLN A 19 11.14 8.61 13.05
CA GLN A 19 11.50 8.83 11.66
C GLN A 19 12.19 7.58 11.12
N GLY A 20 11.87 7.22 9.89
CA GLY A 20 12.34 5.96 9.34
C GLY A 20 11.86 5.68 7.94
N ARG A 21 11.77 4.39 7.62
CA ARG A 21 11.21 3.88 6.38
C ARG A 21 10.23 2.76 6.68
N ILE A 22 9.15 2.70 5.94
CA ILE A 22 8.15 1.64 5.97
C ILE A 22 8.07 1.00 4.59
N GLY A 23 7.90 -0.31 4.53
CA GLY A 23 7.53 -0.96 3.28
C GLY A 23 6.53 -2.09 3.45
N HIS A 24 5.89 -2.43 2.35
CA HIS A 24 4.83 -3.43 2.30
C HIS A 24 5.36 -4.71 1.65
N THR A 25 5.20 -5.85 2.33
CA THR A 25 5.86 -7.10 1.92
C THR A 25 5.36 -7.64 0.58
N GLN A 26 4.11 -7.34 0.21
CA GLN A 26 3.48 -7.84 -1.01
C GLN A 26 3.88 -7.01 -2.24
N THR A 27 4.10 -5.70 -2.07
CA THR A 27 4.49 -4.82 -3.19
C THR A 27 6.00 -4.61 -3.27
N GLY A 28 6.74 -4.85 -2.19
CA GLY A 28 8.17 -4.56 -2.09
C GLY A 28 8.49 -3.05 -2.02
N GLU A 29 7.47 -2.20 -1.99
CA GLU A 29 7.64 -0.75 -2.00
C GLU A 29 8.10 -0.24 -0.62
N MET A 30 9.09 0.66 -0.60
CA MET A 30 9.68 1.22 0.62
C MET A 30 9.62 2.76 0.61
N ARG A 31 8.81 3.35 1.48
CA ARG A 31 8.64 4.80 1.63
C ARG A 31 9.27 5.37 2.91
N PRO A 32 9.91 6.54 2.87
CA PRO A 32 10.36 7.23 4.08
C PRO A 32 9.16 7.84 4.84
N PHE A 33 9.31 8.01 6.16
CA PHE A 33 8.38 8.79 6.99
C PHE A 33 9.17 9.62 8.01
N GLN A 34 8.68 10.81 8.35
CA GLN A 34 9.28 11.75 9.30
C GLN A 34 8.44 11.91 10.58
N SER A 35 7.29 11.25 10.66
CA SER A 35 6.49 11.19 11.88
C SER A 35 5.64 9.92 11.96
N CYS A 36 5.17 9.60 13.16
CA CYS A 36 4.23 8.49 13.36
C CYS A 36 2.94 8.64 12.54
N LEU A 37 2.43 9.86 12.39
CA LEU A 37 1.21 10.12 11.62
C LEU A 37 1.42 9.94 10.11
N GLU A 38 2.57 10.36 9.60
CA GLU A 38 2.95 10.11 8.21
C GLU A 38 3.11 8.61 7.92
N MET A 39 3.70 7.85 8.86
CA MET A 39 3.77 6.39 8.75
C MET A 39 2.39 5.75 8.67
N ILE A 40 1.43 6.19 9.49
CA ILE A 40 0.04 5.67 9.47
C ILE A 40 -0.66 6.01 8.16
N LYS A 41 -0.48 7.24 7.64
CA LYS A 41 -1.04 7.63 6.32
C LYS A 41 -0.51 6.74 5.20
N ILE A 42 0.78 6.43 5.21
CA ILE A 42 1.37 5.51 4.24
C ILE A 42 0.74 4.11 4.35
N MET A 43 0.52 3.59 5.56
CA MET A 43 -0.16 2.30 5.74
C MET A 43 -1.61 2.34 5.21
N ASP A 44 -2.34 3.41 5.48
CA ASP A 44 -3.72 3.60 5.01
C ASP A 44 -3.78 3.66 3.48
N GLU A 45 -2.84 4.35 2.84
CA GLU A 45 -2.70 4.37 1.39
C GLU A 45 -2.46 2.95 0.84
N PHE A 46 -1.53 2.18 1.39
CA PHE A 46 -1.27 0.81 0.91
C PHE A 46 -2.51 -0.10 1.01
N VAL A 47 -3.23 -0.03 2.14
CA VAL A 47 -4.45 -0.82 2.36
C VAL A 47 -5.60 -0.32 1.48
N GLY A 48 -5.73 0.99 1.30
CA GLY A 48 -6.75 1.63 0.47
C GLY A 48 -6.54 1.38 -1.04
N THR A 49 -5.28 1.39 -1.52
CA THR A 49 -4.95 1.18 -2.93
C THR A 49 -5.27 -0.25 -3.39
N GLY A 50 -5.14 -1.25 -2.50
CA GLY A 50 -5.53 -2.62 -2.79
C GLY A 50 -7.00 -2.77 -3.24
N ARG A 51 -7.87 -1.84 -2.80
CA ARG A 51 -9.29 -1.81 -3.18
C ARG A 51 -9.53 -1.24 -4.59
N GLN A 52 -8.60 -0.45 -5.13
CA GLN A 52 -8.69 0.08 -6.51
C GLN A 52 -8.13 -0.89 -7.53
N VAL A 53 -6.98 -1.53 -7.25
CA VAL A 53 -6.35 -2.49 -8.17
C VAL A 53 -7.29 -3.68 -8.45
N GLU A 54 -7.99 -4.21 -7.44
CA GLU A 54 -8.96 -5.30 -7.64
C GLU A 54 -10.20 -4.88 -8.47
N ARG A 55 -10.61 -3.61 -8.37
CA ARG A 55 -11.75 -3.08 -9.13
C ARG A 55 -11.41 -2.78 -10.58
N GLU A 56 -10.19 -2.33 -10.85
CA GLU A 56 -9.69 -2.07 -12.20
C GLU A 56 -9.45 -3.40 -12.94
N THR A 57 -8.73 -4.33 -12.30
CA THR A 57 -8.48 -5.67 -12.86
C THR A 57 -9.77 -6.44 -13.20
N ARG A 58 -10.83 -6.30 -12.40
CA ARG A 58 -12.16 -6.87 -12.74
C ARG A 58 -12.80 -6.18 -13.95
N ARG A 59 -12.77 -4.85 -14.02
CA ARG A 59 -13.37 -4.09 -15.12
C ARG A 59 -12.70 -4.39 -16.46
N ASP A 60 -11.37 -4.52 -16.48
CA ASP A 60 -10.62 -4.88 -17.68
C ASP A 60 -10.88 -6.34 -18.10
N ALA A 61 -11.01 -7.26 -17.15
CA ALA A 61 -11.36 -8.66 -17.43
C ALA A 61 -12.80 -8.80 -17.97
N ASP A 62 -13.75 -8.04 -17.43
CA ASP A 62 -15.15 -8.01 -17.89
C ASP A 62 -15.27 -7.39 -19.30
N GLN A 63 -14.46 -6.36 -19.59
CA GLN A 63 -14.39 -5.71 -20.90
C GLN A 63 -13.72 -6.60 -21.97
N TRP A 64 -12.65 -7.32 -21.63
CA TRP A 64 -12.03 -8.30 -22.53
C TRP A 64 -12.99 -9.45 -22.87
N SER A 65 -13.73 -9.95 -21.86
CA SER A 65 -14.68 -11.07 -22.03
C SER A 65 -15.90 -10.73 -22.90
N THR A 66 -16.24 -9.45 -23.05
CA THR A 66 -17.30 -8.99 -23.96
C THR A 66 -16.81 -8.80 -25.39
N SER A 67 -15.49 -8.60 -25.61
CA SER A 67 -14.91 -8.35 -26.93
C SER A 67 -14.64 -9.62 -27.76
N PHE A 68 -14.46 -10.78 -27.12
CA PHE A 68 -14.12 -12.06 -27.80
C PHE A 68 -15.30 -13.02 -27.99
N ARG A 69 -16.54 -12.57 -27.74
CA ARG A 69 -17.75 -13.35 -27.96
C ARG A 69 -18.28 -13.08 -29.38
N GLY A 70 -17.53 -13.54 -30.38
CA GLY A 70 -17.87 -13.48 -31.82
C GLY A 70 -17.50 -14.77 -32.51
#